data_AF-A0A1G7CN98-F1
#
_entry.id   AF-A0A1G7CN98-F1
#
_cell.length_a   1.000
_cell.length_b   1.000
_cell.length_c   1.000
_cell.angle_alpha   90.00
_cell.angle_beta   90.00
_cell.angle_gamma   90.00
#
_symmetry.space_group_name_H-M   'P 1'
#
loop_
_entity.id
_entity.type
_entity.pdbx_description
1 polymer ?
#
loop_
_entity_poly.entity_id
_entity_poly.type
_entity_poly.pdbx_seq_one_letter_code
_entity_poly.pdbx_strand_id
1 'polypeptide(L)'
;MTPFHRLAALGLLAGCTAFPELDARIPEAERAAPPPPLVDVVPLLARADAATHRISPEAGAVLRAEAAALQGRAAARPSGTAAPGSDRLAGLAARAEALRAREAIDPATRDRLEAGVALPPALQ
;
A
#
# COMPACT_ATOMS: atom_id res chain seq x y z
N MET A 1 -24.13 14.43 -36.87
CA MET A 1 -23.93 14.02 -35.45
C MET A 1 -24.76 12.78 -35.20
N THR A 2 -24.11 11.62 -35.18
CA THR A 2 -24.77 10.31 -35.30
C THR A 2 -25.33 9.83 -33.96
N PRO A 3 -26.56 9.27 -33.92
CA PRO A 3 -27.21 8.77 -32.71
C PRO A 3 -26.42 7.64 -32.02
N PHE A 4 -25.51 7.00 -32.76
CA PHE A 4 -24.59 5.97 -32.29
C PHE A 4 -23.66 6.45 -31.17
N HIS A 5 -23.23 7.71 -31.20
CA HIS A 5 -22.33 8.27 -30.16
C HIS A 5 -23.06 8.48 -28.83
N ARG A 6 -24.37 8.74 -28.86
CA ARG A 6 -25.18 8.89 -27.63
C ARG A 6 -25.40 7.54 -26.93
N LEU A 7 -25.61 6.46 -27.70
CA LEU A 7 -25.73 5.11 -27.15
C LEU A 7 -24.41 4.59 -26.55
N ALA A 8 -23.28 4.86 -27.21
CA ALA A 8 -21.96 4.48 -26.70
C ALA A 8 -21.60 5.19 -25.38
N ALA A 9 -21.97 6.47 -25.24
CA ALA A 9 -21.72 7.23 -24.02
C ALA A 9 -22.54 6.73 -22.81
N LEU A 10 -23.78 6.27 -23.03
CA LEU A 10 -24.61 5.66 -21.98
C LEU A 10 -24.06 4.30 -21.52
N GLY A 11 -23.53 3.48 -22.44
CA GLY A 11 -22.92 2.19 -22.10
C GLY A 11 -21.65 2.32 -21.25
N LEU A 12 -20.80 3.30 -21.53
CA LEU A 12 -19.59 3.56 -20.74
C LEU A 12 -19.88 4.02 -19.30
N LEU A 13 -21.01 4.71 -19.07
CA LEU A 13 -21.41 5.13 -17.72
C LEU A 13 -22.03 3.97 -16.93
N ALA A 14 -22.80 3.10 -17.57
CA ALA A 14 -23.41 1.92 -16.92
C ALA A 14 -22.37 0.84 -16.56
N GLY A 15 -21.29 0.72 -17.35
CA GLY A 15 -20.19 -0.21 -17.08
C GLY A 15 -19.36 0.14 -15.83
N CYS A 16 -19.44 1.37 -15.32
CA CYS A 16 -18.73 1.78 -14.11
C CYS A 16 -19.41 1.33 -12.80
N THR A 17 -20.65 0.81 -12.87
CA THR A 17 -21.41 0.37 -11.68
C THR A 17 -21.84 -1.10 -11.73
N ALA A 18 -21.63 -1.79 -12.85
CA ALA A 18 -21.94 -3.21 -13.02
C ALA A 18 -20.63 -3.99 -13.20
N PHE A 19 -20.41 -5.02 -12.38
CA PHE A 19 -19.19 -5.85 -12.40
C PHE A 19 -19.55 -7.27 -12.83
N PRO A 20 -19.81 -7.50 -14.13
CA PRO A 20 -20.39 -8.75 -14.62
C PRO A 20 -19.49 -9.97 -14.35
N GLU A 21 -18.15 -9.80 -14.38
CA GLU A 21 -17.21 -10.87 -14.03
C GLU A 21 -17.25 -11.23 -12.54
N LEU A 22 -17.62 -10.28 -11.67
CA LEU A 22 -17.81 -10.51 -10.24
C LEU A 22 -19.17 -11.15 -9.97
N ASP A 23 -20.23 -10.64 -10.61
CA ASP A 23 -21.60 -11.13 -10.48
C ASP A 23 -21.75 -12.56 -11.02
N ALA A 24 -20.96 -12.94 -12.02
CA ALA A 24 -20.91 -14.31 -12.55
C ALA A 24 -20.35 -15.32 -11.53
N ARG A 25 -19.64 -14.87 -10.49
CA ARG A 25 -19.16 -15.75 -9.41
C ARG A 25 -20.22 -16.03 -8.35
N ILE A 26 -21.33 -15.29 -8.33
CA ILE A 26 -22.42 -15.49 -7.38
C ILE A 26 -23.36 -16.57 -7.94
N PRO A 27 -23.51 -17.72 -7.26
CA PRO A 27 -24.44 -18.78 -7.69
C PRO A 27 -25.87 -18.26 -7.81
N GLU A 28 -26.63 -18.77 -8.79
CA GLU A 28 -28.03 -18.38 -9.00
C GLU A 28 -28.91 -18.63 -7.76
N ALA A 29 -28.61 -19.71 -7.03
CA ALA A 29 -29.30 -20.03 -5.78
C ALA A 29 -29.11 -18.95 -4.70
N GLU A 30 -27.96 -18.27 -4.67
CA GLU A 30 -27.70 -17.17 -3.73
C GLU A 30 -28.35 -15.87 -4.19
N ARG A 31 -28.42 -15.63 -5.51
CA ARG A 31 -29.12 -14.45 -6.07
C ARG A 31 -30.62 -14.49 -5.84
N ALA A 32 -31.21 -15.69 -5.92
CA ALA A 32 -32.64 -15.89 -5.70
C ALA A 32 -33.00 -16.16 -4.24
N ALA A 33 -32.01 -16.25 -3.34
CA ALA A 33 -32.25 -16.53 -1.94
C ALA A 33 -33.01 -15.36 -1.26
N PRO A 34 -33.86 -15.66 -0.27
CA PRO A 34 -34.42 -14.62 0.59
C PRO A 34 -33.30 -13.78 1.22
N PRO A 35 -33.45 -12.45 1.32
CA PRO A 35 -32.49 -11.61 2.02
C PRO A 35 -32.26 -12.09 3.44
N PRO A 36 -31.02 -11.99 3.97
CA PRO A 36 -30.76 -12.35 5.35
C PRO A 36 -31.55 -11.42 6.30
N PRO A 37 -31.92 -11.91 7.49
CA PRO A 37 -32.54 -11.06 8.49
C PRO A 37 -31.58 -9.93 8.88
N LEU A 38 -32.10 -8.70 8.93
CA LEU A 38 -31.31 -7.54 9.35
C LEU A 38 -31.06 -7.60 10.85
N VAL A 39 -29.81 -7.37 11.25
CA VAL A 39 -29.43 -7.25 12.66
C VAL A 39 -29.69 -5.82 13.12
N ASP A 40 -30.40 -5.65 14.23
CA ASP A 40 -30.59 -4.34 14.84
C ASP A 40 -29.27 -3.85 15.45
N VAL A 41 -28.68 -2.82 14.83
CA VAL A 41 -27.41 -2.23 15.26
C VAL A 41 -27.59 -1.15 16.31
N VAL A 42 -28.81 -0.67 16.56
CA VAL A 42 -29.06 0.43 17.52
C VAL A 42 -28.61 0.07 18.94
N PRO A 43 -28.89 -1.13 19.48
CA PRO A 43 -28.40 -1.53 20.81
C PRO A 43 -26.87 -1.67 20.86
N LEU A 44 -26.26 -2.10 19.75
CA LEU A 44 -24.80 -2.25 19.66
C LEU A 44 -24.11 -0.88 19.66
N LEU A 45 -24.68 0.09 18.96
CA LEU A 45 -24.20 1.47 18.94
C LEU A 45 -24.39 2.13 20.31
N ALA A 46 -25.57 1.98 20.93
CA ALA A 46 -25.81 2.48 22.28
C ALA A 46 -24.82 1.92 23.31
N ARG A 47 -24.46 0.64 23.19
CA ARG A 47 -23.43 0.01 24.03
C ARG A 47 -22.03 0.57 23.74
N ALA A 48 -21.70 0.84 22.49
CA ALA A 48 -20.42 1.43 22.09
C ALA A 48 -20.26 2.89 22.51
N ASP A 49 -21.36 3.63 22.63
CA ASP A 49 -21.38 5.01 23.12
C ASP A 49 -21.39 5.07 24.65
N ALA A 50 -22.10 4.14 25.31
CA ALA A 50 -22.05 3.95 26.76
C ALA A 50 -20.69 3.40 27.26
N ALA A 51 -19.88 2.85 26.37
CA ALA A 51 -18.48 2.51 26.66
C ALA A 51 -17.65 3.81 26.73
N THR A 52 -17.78 4.53 27.84
CA THR A 52 -17.18 5.84 28.13
C THR A 52 -15.64 5.87 28.01
N HIS A 53 -14.98 4.72 27.97
CA HIS A 53 -13.53 4.61 27.82
C HIS A 53 -13.14 3.70 26.65
N ARG A 54 -13.17 4.23 25.42
CA ARG A 54 -12.45 3.59 24.30
C ARG A 54 -10.92 3.67 24.49
N ILE A 55 -10.45 4.67 25.24
CA ILE A 55 -9.08 4.84 25.69
C ILE A 55 -9.14 5.31 27.15
N SER A 56 -8.49 4.58 28.06
CA SER A 56 -8.42 4.99 29.47
C SER A 56 -7.52 6.23 29.62
N PRO A 57 -7.70 7.06 30.66
CA PRO A 57 -6.82 8.21 30.91
C PRO A 57 -5.33 7.82 30.99
N GLU A 58 -5.04 6.64 31.53
CA GLU A 58 -3.70 6.06 31.64
C GLU A 58 -3.14 5.70 30.25
N ALA A 59 -3.92 5.03 29.41
CA ALA A 59 -3.53 4.74 28.02
C ALA A 59 -3.29 6.02 27.22
N GLY A 60 -4.12 7.05 27.41
CA GLY A 60 -3.94 8.37 26.81
C GLY A 60 -2.69 9.11 27.32
N ALA A 61 -2.27 8.86 28.56
CA ALA A 61 -1.01 9.40 29.09
C ALA A 61 0.21 8.70 28.47
N VAL A 62 0.18 7.38 28.31
CA VAL A 62 1.25 6.60 27.66
C VAL A 62 1.46 7.06 26.21
N LEU A 63 0.39 7.14 25.42
CA LEU A 63 0.48 7.57 24.02
C LEU A 63 1.04 9.00 23.87
N ARG A 64 0.68 9.91 24.78
CA ARG A 64 1.24 11.28 24.78
C ARG A 64 2.73 11.28 25.13
N ALA A 65 3.16 10.45 26.08
CA ALA A 65 4.58 10.32 26.42
C ALA A 65 5.39 9.76 25.26
N GLU A 66 4.87 8.75 24.57
CA GLU A 66 5.49 8.18 23.37
C GLU A 66 5.59 9.20 22.23
N ALA A 67 4.51 9.96 21.99
CA ALA A 67 4.50 11.03 21.00
C ALA A 67 5.55 12.10 21.31
N ALA A 68 5.66 12.53 22.57
CA ALA A 68 6.69 13.49 22.99
C ALA A 68 8.11 12.93 22.82
N ALA A 69 8.34 11.66 23.16
CA ALA A 69 9.62 11.00 22.96
C ALA A 69 9.96 10.85 21.47
N LEU A 70 8.98 10.57 20.61
CA LEU A 70 9.17 10.52 19.16
C LEU A 70 9.53 11.90 18.59
N GLN A 71 8.83 12.95 19.03
CA GLN A 71 9.11 14.34 18.63
C GLN A 71 10.51 14.79 19.08
N GLY A 72 10.90 14.47 20.31
CA GLY A 72 12.25 14.74 20.81
C GLY A 72 13.32 14.03 19.99
N ARG A 73 13.10 12.75 19.65
CA ARG A 73 14.00 12.00 18.75
C ARG A 73 14.04 12.57 17.34
N ALA A 74 12.91 13.05 16.80
CA ALA A 74 12.86 13.67 15.49
C ALA A 74 13.61 15.01 15.46
N ALA A 75 13.49 15.82 16.52
CA ALA A 75 14.20 17.08 16.65
C ALA A 75 15.71 16.91 16.89
N ALA A 76 16.10 15.87 17.64
CA ALA A 76 17.50 15.54 17.89
C ALA A 76 18.15 14.74 16.74
N ARG A 77 17.33 14.17 15.84
CA ARG A 77 17.86 13.54 14.64
C ARG A 77 18.50 14.66 13.82
N PRO A 78 19.81 14.62 13.55
CA PRO A 78 20.37 15.53 12.57
C PRO A 78 19.60 15.27 11.30
N SER A 79 18.86 16.28 10.83
CA SER A 79 18.36 16.32 9.46
C SER A 79 19.58 16.05 8.60
N GLY A 80 19.74 14.82 8.14
CA GLY A 80 20.85 14.42 7.29
C GLY A 80 20.73 15.31 6.06
N THR A 81 21.50 16.39 6.10
CA THR A 81 21.47 17.57 5.23
C THR A 81 20.28 17.63 4.28
N ALA A 82 19.24 18.37 4.70
CA ALA A 82 18.30 18.96 3.77
C ALA A 82 19.01 20.05 2.96
N ALA A 83 19.93 19.63 2.08
CA ALA A 83 20.17 20.42 0.89
C ALA A 83 18.82 20.52 0.15
N PRO A 84 18.50 21.63 -0.55
CA PRO A 84 17.33 21.65 -1.42
C PRO A 84 17.36 20.39 -2.29
N GLY A 85 16.21 19.74 -2.51
CA GLY A 85 16.15 18.38 -3.07
C GLY A 85 17.00 18.20 -4.34
N SER A 86 17.19 19.27 -5.12
CA SER A 86 18.10 19.37 -6.27
C SER A 86 19.55 18.99 -5.96
N ASP A 87 20.13 19.51 -4.89
CA ASP A 87 21.56 19.41 -4.61
C ASP A 87 21.89 18.02 -4.08
N ARG A 88 20.98 17.44 -3.29
CA ARG A 88 21.10 16.04 -2.84
C ARG A 88 20.93 15.08 -4.01
N LEU A 89 19.97 15.32 -4.90
CA LEU A 89 19.79 14.52 -6.11
C LEU A 89 21.03 14.61 -7.02
N ALA A 90 21.59 15.81 -7.18
CA ALA A 90 22.83 16.02 -7.93
C ALA A 90 24.01 15.24 -7.31
N GLY A 91 24.17 15.31 -5.99
CA GLY A 91 25.21 14.54 -5.28
C GLY A 91 25.03 13.03 -5.39
N LEU A 92 23.79 12.53 -5.31
CA LEU A 92 23.48 11.11 -5.52
C LEU A 92 23.72 10.68 -6.96
N ALA A 93 23.36 11.49 -7.94
CA ALA A 93 23.60 11.24 -9.35
C ALA A 93 25.11 11.19 -9.67
N ALA A 94 25.87 12.15 -9.17
CA ALA A 94 27.34 12.18 -9.31
C ALA A 94 27.99 10.95 -8.67
N ARG A 95 27.52 10.54 -7.49
CA ARG A 95 28.04 9.35 -6.81
C ARG A 95 27.66 8.05 -7.52
N ALA A 96 26.45 7.96 -8.08
CA ALA A 96 26.04 6.84 -8.90
C ALA A 96 26.90 6.73 -10.17
N GLU A 97 27.21 7.86 -10.80
CA GLU A 97 28.09 7.89 -11.98
C GLU A 97 29.52 7.46 -11.63
N ALA A 98 30.06 7.93 -10.50
CA ALA A 98 31.36 7.48 -10.01
C ALA A 98 31.39 5.97 -9.71
N LEU A 99 30.26 5.39 -9.27
CA LEU A 99 30.14 3.95 -9.06
C LEU A 99 30.03 3.16 -10.37
N ARG A 100 29.41 3.71 -11.41
CA ARG A 100 29.37 3.09 -12.75
C ARG A 100 30.73 3.15 -13.45
N ALA A 101 31.45 4.25 -13.28
CA ALA A 101 32.78 4.43 -13.85
C ALA A 101 33.84 3.52 -13.18
N ARG A 102 33.60 3.10 -11.94
CA ARG A 102 34.38 2.02 -11.31
C ARG A 102 33.83 0.69 -11.80
N GLU A 103 34.69 -0.14 -12.39
CA GLU A 103 34.32 -1.53 -12.63
C GLU A 103 34.24 -2.25 -11.27
N ALA A 104 33.02 -2.29 -10.71
CA ALA A 104 32.75 -2.77 -9.35
C ALA A 104 32.75 -4.30 -9.26
N ILE A 105 32.64 -4.99 -10.40
CA ILE A 105 32.61 -6.45 -10.51
C ILE A 105 33.54 -6.80 -11.67
N ASP A 106 34.56 -7.62 -11.42
CA ASP A 106 35.44 -8.08 -12.48
C ASP A 106 34.67 -8.98 -13.48
N PRO A 107 35.09 -9.04 -14.75
CA PRO A 107 34.38 -9.81 -15.77
C PRO A 107 34.14 -11.27 -15.40
N ALA A 108 35.10 -11.95 -14.76
CA ALA A 108 34.95 -13.36 -14.38
C ALA A 108 33.94 -13.54 -13.23
N THR A 109 33.74 -12.55 -12.38
CA THR A 109 32.64 -12.58 -11.40
C THR A 109 31.29 -12.30 -12.05
N ARG A 110 31.23 -11.42 -13.05
CA ARG A 110 30.01 -11.16 -13.82
C ARG A 110 29.55 -12.41 -14.57
N ASP A 111 30.45 -13.08 -15.27
CA ASP A 111 30.16 -14.30 -16.03
C ASP A 111 29.64 -15.42 -15.12
N ARG A 112 30.19 -15.54 -13.90
CA ARG A 112 29.70 -16.51 -12.90
C ARG A 112 28.29 -16.20 -12.41
N LEU A 113 27.91 -14.92 -12.30
CA LEU A 113 26.56 -14.52 -11.90
C LEU A 113 25.55 -14.77 -13.03
N GLU A 114 25.93 -14.50 -14.28
CA GLU A 114 25.09 -14.73 -15.46
C GLU A 114 24.89 -16.22 -15.76
N ALA A 115 25.92 -17.04 -15.58
CA ALA A 115 25.83 -18.50 -15.74
C ALA A 115 24.93 -19.17 -14.69
N GLY A 116 24.62 -18.47 -13.59
CA GLY A 116 23.86 -18.99 -12.47
C GLY A 116 24.65 -19.99 -11.63
N VAL A 117 24.23 -20.19 -10.38
CA VAL A 117 24.77 -21.26 -9.53
C VAL A 117 24.05 -22.55 -9.91
N ALA A 118 24.79 -23.53 -10.45
CA ALA A 118 24.24 -24.86 -10.65
C ALA A 118 23.76 -25.42 -9.30
N LEU A 119 22.47 -25.82 -9.23
CA LEU A 119 21.92 -26.46 -8.05
C LEU A 119 22.72 -27.75 -7.77
N PRO A 120 23.23 -27.94 -6.53
CA PRO A 120 23.93 -29.15 -6.17
C PRO A 120 23.00 -30.36 -6.38
N PRO A 121 23.54 -31.53 -6.75
CA PRO A 121 22.75 -32.71 -7.11
C PRO A 121 21.87 -33.24 -5.96
N ALA A 122 22.08 -32.78 -4.73
CA ALA A 122 21.23 -33.08 -3.58
C ALA A 122 19.90 -32.29 -3.57
N LEU A 123 19.75 -31.29 -4.45
CA LEU A 123 18.56 -30.43 -4.59
C LEU A 123 17.92 -30.54 -5.98
N GLN A 124 18.33 -31.52 -6.78
CA GLN A 124 17.70 -31.91 -8.06
C GLN A 124 16.81 -33.13 -7.83
#